data_AF-A0A270NHH2-F1
#
_entry.id   AF-A0A270NHH2-F1
#
_cell.length_a   1.000
_cell.length_b   1.000
_cell.length_c   1.000
_cell.angle_alpha   90.00
_cell.angle_beta   90.00
_cell.angle_gamma   90.00
#
_symmetry.space_group_name_H-M   'P 1'
#
loop_
_entity.id
_entity.type
_entity.pdbx_description
1 polymer ?
#
loop_
_entity_poly.entity_id
_entity_poly.type
_entity_poly.pdbx_seq_one_letter_code
_entity_poly.pdbx_strand_id
1 'polypeptide(L)'
;MTYPAAFRILRIRPLLRLNGTIERVEMLQAKCGACGDESRMFRGCGLADVEGGVELTCPACKVTETLSTDRAWNLWGKQMKRDRILALAGLTPEDLDLT
;
A
#
# COMPACT_ATOMS: atom_id res chain seq x y z
N MET A 1 21.24 9.57 3.10
CA MET A 1 21.09 8.12 3.35
C MET A 1 19.61 7.82 3.45
N THR A 2 19.05 7.07 2.51
CA THR A 2 17.66 6.59 2.57
C THR A 2 17.66 5.30 3.35
N TYR A 3 17.17 5.31 4.59
CA TYR A 3 16.95 4.07 5.33
C TYR A 3 15.93 3.22 4.55
N PRO A 4 16.13 1.90 4.44
CA PRO A 4 15.14 1.04 3.83
C PRO A 4 13.84 1.17 4.65
N ALA A 5 12.74 1.44 3.94
CA ALA A 5 11.43 1.48 4.56
C ALA A 5 11.15 0.15 5.28
N ALA A 6 10.60 0.22 6.49
CA ALA A 6 10.22 -0.95 7.26
C ALA A 6 9.09 -1.74 6.59
N PHE A 7 8.34 -1.13 5.67
CA PHE A 7 7.33 -1.80 4.86
C PHE A 7 7.58 -1.63 3.36
N ARG A 8 7.51 -2.75 2.64
CA ARG A 8 7.35 -2.77 1.18
C ARG A 8 5.87 -2.78 0.84
N ILE A 9 5.36 -1.67 0.31
CA ILE A 9 3.96 -1.56 -0.10
C ILE A 9 3.74 -2.32 -1.41
N LEU A 10 2.79 -3.24 -1.41
CA LEU A 10 2.44 -4.09 -2.55
C LEU A 10 1.19 -3.57 -3.25
N ARG A 11 0.18 -3.16 -2.48
CA ARG A 11 -1.07 -2.63 -3.02
C ARG A 11 -1.67 -1.58 -2.09
N ILE A 12 -2.26 -0.54 -2.68
CA ILE A 12 -3.05 0.48 -2.00
C ILE A 12 -4.45 0.45 -2.60
N ARG A 13 -5.47 0.40 -1.73
CA ARG A 13 -6.86 0.69 -2.06
C ARG A 13 -7.26 2.02 -1.42
N PRO A 14 -7.49 3.07 -2.23
CA PRO A 14 -8.03 4.32 -1.73
C PRO A 14 -9.53 4.19 -1.50
N LEU A 15 -10.04 4.92 -0.50
CA LEU A 15 -11.45 5.28 -0.44
C LEU A 15 -11.67 6.45 -1.40
N LEU A 16 -12.57 6.28 -2.35
CA LEU A 16 -12.93 7.32 -3.32
C LEU A 16 -14.27 7.94 -2.95
N ARG A 17 -14.38 9.25 -3.14
CA ARG A 17 -15.67 9.95 -3.14
C ARG A 17 -16.42 9.73 -4.45
N LEU A 18 -17.72 10.01 -4.46
CA LEU A 18 -18.57 9.89 -5.65
C LEU A 18 -18.07 10.73 -6.83
N ASN A 19 -17.41 11.85 -6.56
CA ASN A 19 -16.81 12.70 -7.60
C ASN A 19 -15.44 12.20 -8.10
N GLY A 20 -15.02 10.99 -7.70
CA GLY A 20 -13.74 10.38 -8.09
C GLY A 20 -12.52 10.92 -7.35
N THR A 21 -12.69 11.86 -6.41
CA THR A 21 -11.58 12.33 -5.58
C THR A 21 -11.18 11.29 -4.54
N ILE A 22 -9.88 11.18 -4.28
CA ILE A 22 -9.34 10.31 -3.24
C ILE A 22 -9.63 10.94 -1.88
N GLU A 23 -10.37 10.23 -1.03
CA GLU A 23 -10.62 10.66 0.34
C GLU A 23 -9.44 10.30 1.24
N ARG A 24 -8.98 9.04 1.19
CA ARG A 24 -7.95 8.50 2.08
C ARG A 24 -7.48 7.11 1.65
N VAL A 25 -6.47 6.58 2.31
CA VAL A 25 -6.11 5.16 2.21
C VAL A 25 -7.13 4.35 3.01
N GLU A 26 -7.84 3.44 2.36
CA GLU A 26 -8.79 2.55 3.04
C GLU A 26 -8.11 1.27 3.51
N MET A 27 -7.30 0.69 2.64
CA MET A 27 -6.61 -0.57 2.88
C MET A 27 -5.29 -0.60 2.11
N LEU A 28 -4.32 -1.30 2.69
CA LEU A 28 -2.98 -1.46 2.15
C LEU A 28 -2.53 -2.90 2.33
N GLN A 29 -1.90 -3.48 1.31
CA GLN A 29 -1.18 -4.73 1.40
C GLN A 29 0.31 -4.41 1.42
N ALA A 30 1.01 -4.91 2.43
CA ALA A 30 2.43 -4.65 2.60
C ALA A 30 3.17 -5.84 3.18
N LYS A 31 4.44 -5.96 2.78
CA LYS A 31 5.39 -6.90 3.35
C LYS A 31 6.27 -6.19 4.36
N CYS A 32 6.29 -6.68 5.59
CA CYS A 32 7.15 -6.17 6.65
C CYS A 32 8.61 -6.54 6.35
N GLY A 33 9.49 -5.54 6.31
CA GLY A 33 10.93 -5.72 6.15
C GLY A 33 11.62 -6.28 7.38
N ALA A 34 11.00 -6.19 8.57
CA ALA A 34 11.57 -6.68 9.82
C ALA A 34 11.34 -8.18 10.04
N CYS A 35 10.12 -8.68 9.78
CA CYS A 35 9.77 -10.10 10.03
C CYS A 35 9.37 -10.88 8.77
N GLY A 36 9.26 -10.21 7.61
CA GLY A 36 8.86 -10.84 6.35
C GLY A 36 7.35 -11.06 6.19
N ASP A 37 6.55 -10.80 7.22
CA ASP A 37 5.09 -10.97 7.21
C ASP A 37 4.44 -10.12 6.12
N GLU A 38 3.62 -10.75 5.28
CA GLU A 38 2.79 -10.06 4.32
C GLU A 38 1.36 -9.97 4.83
N SER A 39 0.91 -8.74 5.07
CA SER A 39 -0.36 -8.49 5.74
C SER A 39 -1.19 -7.47 4.97
N ARG A 40 -2.51 -7.66 5.04
CA ARG A 40 -3.50 -6.67 4.62
C ARG A 40 -3.89 -5.82 5.82
N MET A 41 -3.53 -4.54 5.76
CA MET A 41 -3.77 -3.55 6.80
C MET A 41 -4.95 -2.66 6.44
N PHE A 42 -5.80 -2.40 7.42
CA PHE A 42 -6.94 -1.48 7.35
C PHE A 42 -7.18 -0.90 8.74
N ARG A 43 -8.05 0.09 8.87
CA ARG A 43 -8.27 0.76 10.16
C ARG A 43 -8.64 -0.23 11.26
N GLY A 44 -7.89 -0.19 12.37
CA GLY A 44 -8.03 -1.15 13.47
C GLY A 44 -7.25 -2.46 13.29
N CYS A 45 -6.62 -2.67 12.13
CA CYS A 45 -5.76 -3.81 11.83
C CYS A 45 -4.48 -3.32 11.13
N GLY A 46 -3.54 -2.78 11.92
CA GLY A 46 -2.23 -2.36 11.42
C GLY A 46 -2.21 -1.08 10.58
N LEU A 47 -3.32 -0.33 10.50
CA LEU A 47 -3.41 0.97 9.84
C LEU A 47 -4.08 1.98 10.78
N ALA A 48 -3.46 3.15 10.96
CA ALA A 48 -4.04 4.29 11.65
C ALA A 48 -3.77 5.58 10.86
N ASP A 49 -4.73 6.51 10.84
CA ASP A 49 -4.50 7.83 10.25
C ASP A 49 -3.65 8.67 11.19
N VAL A 50 -2.68 9.39 10.63
CA VAL A 50 -1.83 10.34 11.36
C VAL A 50 -1.74 11.64 10.57
N GLU A 51 -1.24 12.70 11.19
CA GLU A 51 -1.02 13.96 10.48
C GLU A 51 -0.08 13.74 9.28
N GLY A 52 -0.54 14.09 8.08
CA GLY A 52 0.25 13.99 6.85
C GLY A 52 0.41 12.57 6.26
N GLY A 53 -0.31 11.56 6.75
CA GLY A 53 -0.22 10.21 6.20
C GLY A 53 -0.99 9.14 6.98
N VAL A 54 -0.45 7.92 6.95
CA VAL A 54 -0.95 6.78 7.73
C VAL A 54 0.22 6.11 8.45
N GLU A 55 0.02 5.71 9.70
CA GLU A 55 0.93 4.84 10.42
C GLU A 55 0.58 3.38 10.10
N LEU A 56 1.61 2.63 9.72
CA LEU A 56 1.56 1.20 9.50
C LEU A 56 2.10 0.52 10.74
N THR A 57 1.40 -0.49 11.24
CA THR A 57 1.87 -1.37 12.33
C THR A 57 1.81 -2.80 11.87
N CYS A 58 2.94 -3.51 11.89
CA CYS A 58 2.97 -4.92 11.51
C CYS A 58 2.14 -5.74 12.51
N PRO A 59 1.12 -6.50 12.09
CA PRO A 59 0.31 -7.32 12.99
C PRO A 59 1.13 -8.37 13.74
N ALA A 60 2.20 -8.90 13.10
CA ALA A 60 3.06 -9.95 13.67
C ALA A 60 4.12 -9.42 14.64
N CYS A 61 4.98 -8.49 14.21
CA CYS A 61 6.15 -8.05 15.01
C CYS A 61 6.02 -6.64 15.61
N LYS A 62 4.90 -5.95 15.36
CA LYS A 62 4.58 -4.62 15.91
C LYS A 62 5.53 -3.49 15.50
N VAL A 63 6.46 -3.70 14.55
CA VAL A 63 7.23 -2.59 13.97
C VAL A 63 6.28 -1.58 13.32
N THR A 64 6.61 -0.29 13.44
CA THR A 64 5.81 0.80 12.90
C THR A 64 6.58 1.64 11.88
N GLU A 65 5.86 2.22 10.91
CA GLU A 65 6.39 3.22 9.97
C GLU A 65 5.27 4.16 9.53
N THR A 66 5.57 5.44 9.41
CA THR A 66 4.65 6.41 8.80
C THR A 66 4.82 6.44 7.29
N LEU A 67 3.75 6.11 6.56
CA LEU A 67 3.63 6.32 5.13
C LEU A 67 2.98 7.68 4.87
N SER A 68 3.77 8.64 4.37
CA SER A 68 3.24 9.97 4.02
C SER A 68 2.22 9.91 2.90
N THR A 69 1.28 10.86 2.90
CA THR A 69 0.23 11.00 1.88
C THR A 69 0.82 11.09 0.47
N ASP A 70 1.85 11.92 0.27
CA ASP A 70 2.52 12.05 -1.04
C ASP A 70 3.12 10.72 -1.51
N ARG A 71 3.81 9.99 -0.62
CA ARG A 71 4.40 8.69 -0.95
C ARG A 71 3.32 7.65 -1.25
N ALA A 72 2.23 7.63 -0.48
CA ALA A 72 1.09 6.73 -0.73
C ALA A 72 0.50 6.95 -2.12
N TRP A 73 0.27 8.20 -2.53
CA TRP A 73 -0.31 8.51 -3.84
C TRP A 73 0.65 8.30 -5.00
N ASN A 74 1.94 8.56 -4.81
CA ASN A 74 2.95 8.20 -5.79
C ASN A 74 3.02 6.67 -6.02
N LEU A 75 2.91 5.87 -4.96
CA LEU A 75 2.85 4.41 -5.06
C LEU A 75 1.56 3.93 -5.73
N TRP A 76 0.41 4.48 -5.34
CA TRP A 76 -0.88 4.15 -5.94
C TRP A 76 -0.93 4.52 -7.43
N GLY A 77 -0.42 5.69 -7.81
CA GLY A 77 -0.33 6.10 -9.22
C GLY A 77 0.54 5.16 -10.06
N LYS A 78 1.65 4.66 -9.52
CA LYS A 78 2.47 3.62 -10.16
C LYS A 78 1.72 2.28 -10.27
N GLN A 79 1.01 1.89 -9.23
CA GLN A 79 0.14 0.70 -9.24
C GLN A 79 -0.91 0.80 -10.35
N MET A 80 -1.65 1.91 -10.44
CA MET A 80 -2.68 2.11 -11.47
C MET A 80 -2.11 2.07 -12.89
N LYS A 81 -0.91 2.64 -13.11
CA LYS A 81 -0.22 2.54 -14.40
C LYS A 81 0.10 1.09 -14.76
N ARG A 82 0.63 0.31 -13.80
CA ARG A 82 0.93 -1.12 -14.00
C ARG A 82 -0.35 -1.92 -14.27
N ASP A 83 -1.36 -1.75 -13.42
CA ASP A 83 -2.64 -2.46 -13.53
C ASP A 83 -3.31 -2.16 -14.89
N ARG A 84 -3.23 -0.91 -15.38
CA ARG A 84 -3.72 -0.54 -16.72
C ARG A 84 -2.95 -1.24 -17.84
N ILE A 85 -1.62 -1.31 -17.77
CA ILE A 85 -0.81 -1.98 -18.80
C ILE A 85 -1.18 -3.46 -18.87
N LEU A 86 -1.35 -4.12 -17.71
CA LEU A 86 -1.73 -5.52 -17.64
C LEU A 86 -3.12 -5.74 -18.22
N ALA A 87 -4.11 -4.93 -17.82
CA ALA A 87 -5.45 -5.01 -18.35
C ALA A 87 -5.49 -4.85 -19.88
N LEU A 88 -4.68 -3.93 -20.44
CA LEU A 88 -4.56 -3.74 -21.88
C LEU A 88 -3.89 -4.94 -22.59
N ALA A 89 -3.04 -5.68 -21.90
CA ALA A 89 -2.44 -6.91 -22.39
C ALA A 89 -3.35 -8.15 -22.21
N GLY A 90 -4.53 -7.99 -21.62
CA GLY A 90 -5.40 -9.12 -21.24
C GLY A 90 -4.83 -9.95 -20.09
N LEU A 91 -3.90 -9.38 -19.31
CA LEU A 91 -3.24 -10.01 -18.18
C LEU A 91 -3.75 -9.42 -16.87
N THR A 92 -3.77 -10.26 -15.85
CA THR A 92 -3.99 -9.90 -14.46
C THR A 92 -2.63 -9.83 -13.74
N PRO A 93 -2.51 -9.08 -12.62
CA PRO A 93 -1.29 -9.11 -11.81
C PRO A 93 -0.84 -10.51 -11.40
N GLU A 94 -1.77 -11.44 -11.22
CA GLU A 94 -1.53 -12.83 -10.86
C GLU A 94 -0.87 -13.64 -11.99
N ASP A 95 -1.06 -13.23 -13.26
CA ASP A 95 -0.39 -13.84 -14.42
C ASP A 95 1.12 -13.52 -14.47
N LEU A 96 1.61 -12.60 -13.62
CA LEU A 96 3.01 -12.21 -13.54
C LEU A 96 3.81 -12.99 -12.49
N ASP A 97 3.19 -13.90 -11.73
CA ASP A 97 3.89 -14.78 -10.79
C ASP A 97 4.70 -15.84 -11.56
N LEU A 98 5.75 -15.38 -12.25
CA LEU A 98 6.88 -16.20 -12.62
C LEU A 98 7.70 -16.42 -11.34
N THR A 99 7.47 -17.59 -10.74
CA THR A 99 8.24 -18.25 -9.67
C THR A 99 9.66 -17.76 -9.50
#